data_AF-A0A0A9YM88-F1
#
_entry.id   AF-A0A0A9YM88-F1
#
_cell.length_a   1.000
_cell.length_b   1.000
_cell.length_c   1.000
_cell.angle_alpha   90.00
_cell.angle_beta   90.00
_cell.angle_gamma   90.00
#
_symmetry.space_group_name_H-M   'P 1'
#
loop_
_entity.id
_entity.type
_entity.pdbx_description
1 polymer ?
#
loop_
_entity_poly.entity_id
_entity_poly.type
_entity_poly.pdbx_seq_one_letter_code
_entity_poly.pdbx_strand_id
1 'polypeptide(L)'
;MLARYQYVDGDGNFHVTEEKKQSRQLHYATMMFTRGSMVKTAGGMLARAATIATRYSCIRQQGYRRPNRVVSYKDPEVPIIDHYIQRYRVCKYIALTYALKCAGSWLIEQFQQLENSELGVVGGIADTSALTTVAATTAGLKGLTTLLTCNGIEDLRKSCGGNGYLLASGIGALSVDYVWQTTAEGDFIILLLQTARF
;
A
#
# COMPACT_ATOMS: atom_id res chain seq x y z
N MET A 1 -26.01 8.34 -19.14
CA MET A 1 -24.94 9.35 -19.16
C MET A 1 -24.87 10.01 -17.79
N LEU A 2 -23.68 10.13 -17.17
CA LEU A 2 -23.53 10.94 -15.94
C LEU A 2 -23.51 12.43 -16.35
N ALA A 3 -24.64 13.12 -16.17
CA ALA A 3 -24.93 14.41 -16.82
C ALA A 3 -24.72 15.65 -15.94
N ARG A 4 -24.10 15.52 -14.76
CA ARG A 4 -23.99 16.60 -13.76
C ARG A 4 -23.19 17.82 -14.24
N TYR A 5 -22.06 17.58 -14.94
CA TYR A 5 -21.13 18.64 -15.36
C TYR A 5 -21.04 18.84 -16.87
N GLN A 6 -21.52 17.85 -17.62
CA GLN A 6 -21.54 17.83 -19.07
C GLN A 6 -22.68 16.92 -19.52
N TYR A 7 -23.43 17.31 -20.53
CA TYR A 7 -24.56 16.54 -21.04
C TYR A 7 -24.66 16.69 -22.56
N VAL A 8 -25.38 15.77 -23.20
CA VAL A 8 -25.74 15.84 -24.61
C VAL A 8 -27.25 16.03 -24.66
N ASP A 9 -27.70 17.04 -25.40
CA ASP A 9 -29.14 17.31 -25.56
C ASP A 9 -29.80 16.31 -26.54
N GLY A 10 -31.12 16.43 -26.71
CA GLY A 10 -31.88 15.56 -27.62
C GLY A 10 -31.52 15.72 -29.10
N ASP A 11 -30.91 16.85 -29.46
CA ASP A 11 -30.44 17.16 -30.81
C ASP A 11 -29.00 16.68 -31.07
N GLY A 12 -28.34 16.12 -30.05
CA GLY A 12 -26.98 15.59 -30.13
C GLY A 12 -25.88 16.63 -29.87
N ASN A 13 -26.20 17.84 -29.42
CA ASN A 13 -25.21 18.87 -29.12
C ASN A 13 -24.61 18.65 -27.73
N PHE A 14 -23.28 18.83 -27.62
CA PHE A 14 -22.54 18.69 -26.37
C PHE A 14 -22.53 20.00 -25.59
N HIS A 15 -23.00 19.95 -24.34
CA HIS A 15 -23.08 21.09 -23.43
C HIS A 15 -22.24 20.87 -22.18
N VAL A 16 -21.69 21.96 -21.66
CA VAL A 16 -20.83 21.99 -20.47
C VAL A 16 -21.40 22.98 -19.47
N THR A 17 -21.62 22.54 -18.23
CA THR A 17 -22.13 23.41 -17.16
C THR A 17 -21.03 24.33 -16.63
N GLU A 18 -21.36 25.56 -16.22
CA GLU A 18 -20.42 26.51 -15.58
C GLU A 18 -19.71 25.94 -14.33
N GLU A 19 -20.32 24.96 -13.67
CA GLU A 19 -19.74 24.21 -12.55
C GLU A 19 -18.51 23.35 -12.93
N LYS A 20 -18.13 23.26 -14.21
CA LYS A 20 -17.03 22.39 -14.69
C LYS A 20 -15.65 22.74 -14.08
N LYS A 21 -15.41 24.00 -13.71
CA LYS A 21 -14.13 24.38 -13.06
C LYS A 21 -14.02 23.77 -11.66
N GLN A 22 -15.09 23.84 -10.87
CA GLN A 22 -15.17 23.19 -9.55
C GLN A 22 -15.18 21.65 -9.69
N SER A 23 -15.81 21.12 -10.75
CA SER A 23 -15.83 19.68 -11.06
C SER A 23 -14.45 19.03 -11.21
N ARG A 24 -13.50 19.68 -11.90
CA ARG A 24 -12.16 19.13 -12.10
C ARG A 24 -11.40 18.97 -10.77
N GLN A 25 -11.57 19.91 -9.85
CA GLN A 25 -10.96 19.88 -8.53
C GLN A 25 -11.61 18.79 -7.65
N LEU A 26 -12.94 18.66 -7.70
CA LEU A 26 -13.70 17.59 -7.04
C LEU A 26 -13.27 16.19 -7.49
N HIS A 27 -13.14 15.94 -8.80
CA HIS A 27 -12.67 14.65 -9.30
C HIS A 27 -11.24 14.33 -8.83
N TYR A 28 -10.36 15.34 -8.80
CA TYR A 28 -9.01 15.18 -8.26
C TYR A 28 -9.05 14.78 -6.77
N ALA A 29 -9.92 15.41 -5.97
CA ALA A 29 -10.06 15.11 -4.55
C ALA A 29 -10.51 13.66 -4.30
N THR A 30 -11.48 13.15 -5.06
CA THR A 30 -11.93 11.75 -4.93
C THR A 30 -10.81 10.75 -5.26
N MET A 31 -10.05 10.99 -6.34
CA MET A 31 -8.90 10.15 -6.71
C MET A 31 -7.82 10.17 -5.61
N MET A 32 -7.52 11.35 -5.09
CA MET A 32 -6.56 11.57 -4.03
C MET A 32 -6.94 10.85 -2.72
N PHE A 33 -8.20 10.96 -2.30
CA PHE A 33 -8.74 10.24 -1.15
C PHE A 33 -8.64 8.72 -1.33
N THR A 34 -8.99 8.22 -2.51
CA THR A 34 -8.90 6.79 -2.86
C THR A 34 -7.46 6.29 -2.73
N ARG A 35 -6.49 7.03 -3.28
CA ARG A 35 -5.05 6.72 -3.13
C ARG A 35 -4.61 6.75 -1.67
N GLY A 36 -5.09 7.72 -0.88
CA GLY A 36 -4.81 7.79 0.56
C GLY A 36 -5.30 6.54 1.31
N SER A 37 -6.50 6.06 0.97
CA SER A 37 -7.05 4.81 1.52
C SER A 37 -6.23 3.58 1.14
N MET A 38 -5.71 3.52 -0.09
CA MET A 38 -4.81 2.43 -0.54
C MET A 38 -3.50 2.41 0.27
N VAL A 39 -2.90 3.58 0.54
CA VAL A 39 -1.69 3.69 1.38
C VAL A 39 -1.94 3.15 2.78
N LYS A 40 -3.07 3.54 3.40
CA LYS A 40 -3.46 3.05 4.73
C LYS A 40 -3.68 1.53 4.73
N THR A 41 -4.32 1.01 3.68
CA THR A 41 -4.61 -0.43 3.53
C THR A 41 -3.34 -1.25 3.30
N ALA A 42 -2.33 -0.69 2.63
CA ALA A 42 -1.04 -1.33 2.36
C ALA A 42 -0.36 -1.82 3.65
N GLY A 43 -0.28 -0.97 4.68
CA GLY A 43 0.27 -1.35 5.98
C GLY A 43 -0.48 -2.51 6.64
N GLY A 44 -1.82 -2.53 6.51
CA GLY A 44 -2.66 -3.61 7.02
C GLY A 44 -2.43 -4.96 6.30
N MET A 45 -2.27 -4.94 4.97
CA MET A 45 -2.01 -6.15 4.19
C MET A 45 -0.63 -6.72 4.47
N LEU A 46 0.39 -5.86 4.57
CA LEU A 46 1.73 -6.29 4.98
C LEU A 46 1.71 -6.88 6.40
N ALA A 47 0.93 -6.30 7.32
CA ALA A 47 0.85 -6.77 8.70
C ALA A 47 0.26 -8.18 8.81
N ARG A 48 -0.72 -8.51 7.95
CA ARG A 48 -1.28 -9.88 7.85
C ARG A 48 -0.20 -10.88 7.44
N ALA A 49 0.54 -10.59 6.37
CA ALA A 49 1.64 -11.45 5.91
C ALA A 49 2.75 -11.57 6.97
N ALA A 50 3.13 -10.46 7.60
CA ALA A 50 4.18 -10.43 8.61
C ALA A 50 3.80 -11.27 9.83
N THR A 51 2.53 -11.21 10.26
CA THR A 51 2.01 -12.02 11.37
C THR A 51 2.11 -13.51 11.07
N ILE A 52 1.69 -13.95 9.87
CA ILE A 52 1.77 -15.35 9.44
C ILE A 52 3.23 -15.83 9.47
N ALA A 53 4.12 -15.11 8.79
CA ALA A 53 5.53 -15.50 8.68
C ALA A 53 6.25 -15.47 10.04
N THR A 54 5.93 -14.53 10.92
CA THR A 54 6.51 -14.45 12.28
C THR A 54 6.12 -15.67 13.09
N ARG A 55 4.81 -15.97 13.17
CA ARG A 55 4.30 -17.11 13.95
C ARG A 55 4.85 -18.43 13.41
N TYR A 56 4.85 -18.60 12.09
CA TYR A 56 5.46 -19.75 11.44
C TYR A 56 6.94 -19.88 11.79
N SER A 57 7.69 -18.78 11.78
CA SER A 57 9.13 -18.79 12.06
C SER A 57 9.47 -19.13 13.51
N CYS A 58 8.58 -18.84 14.46
CA CYS A 58 8.75 -19.19 15.87
C CYS A 58 8.56 -20.69 16.14
N ILE A 59 7.73 -21.38 15.34
CA ILE A 59 7.42 -22.81 15.53
C ILE A 59 8.21 -23.73 14.61
N ARG A 60 8.51 -23.29 13.39
CA ARG A 60 9.21 -24.10 12.41
C ARG A 60 10.65 -24.26 12.88
N GLN A 61 11.05 -25.49 13.13
CA GLN A 61 12.43 -25.83 13.43
C GLN A 61 13.10 -26.30 12.15
N GLN A 62 14.26 -25.75 11.83
CA GLN A 62 15.09 -26.26 10.76
C GLN A 62 16.56 -25.89 10.94
N GLY A 63 17.41 -26.89 10.79
CA GLY A 63 18.86 -26.76 10.89
C GLY A 63 19.35 -26.66 12.33
N TYR A 64 20.65 -26.57 12.46
CA TYR A 64 21.36 -26.72 13.73
C TYR A 64 22.15 -25.48 14.06
N ARG A 65 22.28 -25.19 15.35
CA ARG A 65 23.04 -24.04 15.86
C ARG A 65 24.25 -24.56 16.60
N ARG A 66 25.40 -24.73 15.92
CA ARG A 66 26.74 -24.90 16.53
C ARG A 66 27.85 -25.02 15.45
N PRO A 67 28.92 -24.19 15.53
CA PRO A 67 30.10 -24.35 14.65
C PRO A 67 31.11 -25.41 15.13
N ASN A 68 31.04 -25.87 16.39
CA ASN A 68 32.14 -26.61 17.04
C ASN A 68 31.81 -28.06 17.46
N ARG A 69 30.77 -28.68 16.90
CA ARG A 69 30.43 -30.09 17.18
C ARG A 69 29.95 -30.77 15.90
N VAL A 70 30.30 -32.05 15.73
CA VAL A 70 29.70 -32.91 14.70
C VAL A 70 28.20 -32.98 14.96
N VAL A 71 27.41 -32.52 14.00
CA VAL A 71 25.96 -32.48 14.08
C VAL A 71 25.41 -33.86 13.74
N SER A 72 24.60 -34.42 14.64
CA SER A 72 23.84 -35.63 14.38
C SER A 72 22.43 -35.26 13.91
N TYR A 73 21.82 -36.07 13.05
CA TYR A 73 20.41 -35.92 12.69
C TYR A 73 19.45 -36.06 13.89
N LYS A 74 19.95 -36.60 15.01
CA LYS A 74 19.22 -36.74 16.28
C LYS A 74 19.30 -35.50 17.18
N ASP A 75 20.18 -34.55 16.87
CA ASP A 75 20.25 -33.31 17.65
C ASP A 75 18.97 -32.49 17.45
N PRO A 76 18.49 -31.74 18.47
CA PRO A 76 17.32 -30.89 18.33
C PRO A 76 17.60 -29.75 17.34
N GLU A 77 16.68 -29.55 16.40
CA GLU A 77 16.72 -28.43 15.48
C GLU A 77 16.30 -27.13 16.18
N VAL A 78 16.78 -26.00 15.66
CA VAL A 78 16.44 -24.68 16.20
C VAL A 78 15.28 -24.03 15.45
N PRO A 79 14.42 -23.25 16.13
CA PRO A 79 13.42 -22.42 15.46
C PRO A 79 14.08 -21.54 14.40
N ILE A 80 13.47 -21.44 13.21
CA ILE A 80 14.09 -20.73 12.10
C ILE A 80 14.24 -19.23 12.38
N ILE A 81 13.41 -18.65 13.27
CA ILE A 81 13.54 -17.25 13.69
C ILE A 81 14.88 -16.95 14.39
N ASP A 82 15.56 -17.95 14.94
CA ASP A 82 16.87 -17.78 15.58
C ASP A 82 18.00 -17.57 14.57
N HIS A 83 17.79 -17.91 13.30
CA HIS A 83 18.73 -17.62 12.23
C HIS A 83 18.71 -16.14 11.91
N TYR A 84 19.88 -15.50 11.96
CA TYR A 84 20.02 -14.04 11.77
C TYR A 84 19.32 -13.52 10.50
N ILE A 85 19.43 -14.26 9.40
CA ILE A 85 18.83 -13.87 8.12
C ILE A 85 17.29 -13.94 8.16
N GLN A 86 16.72 -14.96 8.79
CA GLN A 86 15.27 -15.10 8.94
C GLN A 86 14.71 -13.99 9.82
N ARG A 87 15.39 -13.72 10.95
CA ARG A 87 15.04 -12.63 11.85
C ARG A 87 15.10 -11.28 11.16
N TYR A 88 16.16 -11.01 10.40
CA TYR A 88 16.28 -9.77 9.64
C TYR A 88 15.12 -9.59 8.66
N ARG A 89 14.80 -10.62 7.86
CA ARG A 89 13.69 -10.57 6.89
C ARG A 89 12.36 -10.27 7.57
N VAL A 90 12.03 -11.01 8.63
CA VAL A 90 10.76 -10.83 9.36
C VAL A 90 10.69 -9.47 10.05
N CYS A 91 11.71 -9.10 10.84
CA CYS A 91 11.72 -7.84 11.59
C CYS A 91 11.72 -6.61 10.67
N LYS A 92 12.40 -6.67 9.52
CA LYS A 92 12.38 -5.60 8.51
C LYS A 92 10.95 -5.29 8.05
N TYR A 93 10.16 -6.31 7.72
CA TYR A 93 8.78 -6.07 7.27
C TYR A 93 7.85 -5.72 8.42
N ILE A 94 8.06 -6.25 9.63
CA ILE A 94 7.33 -5.77 10.81
C ILE A 94 7.54 -4.27 10.97
N ALA A 95 8.78 -3.78 10.99
CA ALA A 95 9.07 -2.36 11.10
C ALA A 95 8.38 -1.55 9.97
N LEU A 96 8.43 -2.07 8.75
CA LEU A 96 7.78 -1.45 7.60
C LEU A 96 6.26 -1.35 7.77
N THR A 97 5.58 -2.35 8.35
CA THR A 97 4.12 -2.28 8.59
C THR A 97 3.73 -1.07 9.43
N TYR A 98 4.49 -0.78 10.48
CA TYR A 98 4.25 0.37 11.35
C TYR A 98 4.54 1.68 10.62
N ALA A 99 5.63 1.75 9.87
CA ALA A 99 5.96 2.93 9.07
C ALA A 99 4.86 3.25 8.05
N LEU A 100 4.37 2.23 7.33
CA LEU A 100 3.28 2.36 6.37
C LEU A 100 1.96 2.78 7.04
N LYS A 101 1.65 2.22 8.22
CA LYS A 101 0.47 2.59 9.00
C LYS A 101 0.52 4.07 9.39
N CYS A 102 1.65 4.55 9.91
CA CYS A 102 1.83 5.94 10.29
C CYS A 102 1.71 6.87 9.07
N ALA A 103 2.36 6.52 7.95
CA ALA A 103 2.27 7.31 6.72
C ALA A 103 0.83 7.39 6.18
N GLY A 104 0.09 6.28 6.22
CA GLY A 104 -1.31 6.25 5.79
C GLY A 104 -2.24 7.04 6.71
N SER A 105 -2.05 6.97 8.04
CA SER A 105 -2.82 7.79 8.98
C SER A 105 -2.57 9.28 8.76
N TRP A 106 -1.29 9.68 8.66
CA TRP A 106 -0.91 11.07 8.39
C TRP A 106 -1.54 11.58 7.10
N LEU A 107 -1.52 10.79 6.03
CA LEU A 107 -2.07 11.19 4.73
C LEU A 107 -3.59 11.44 4.81
N ILE A 108 -4.33 10.60 5.55
CA ILE A 108 -5.77 10.80 5.77
C ILE A 108 -6.02 12.05 6.63
N GLU A 109 -5.20 12.32 7.64
CA GLU A 109 -5.29 13.55 8.45
C GLU A 109 -5.07 14.80 7.59
N GLN A 110 -4.09 14.77 6.66
CA GLN A 110 -3.88 15.88 5.71
C GLN A 110 -5.10 16.11 4.81
N PHE A 111 -5.78 15.04 4.37
CA PHE A 111 -7.05 15.19 3.64
C PHE A 111 -8.15 15.83 4.47
N GLN A 112 -8.34 15.37 5.70
CA GLN A 112 -9.36 15.92 6.59
C GLN A 112 -9.11 17.40 6.89
N GLN A 113 -7.84 17.80 7.04
CA GLN A 113 -7.48 19.22 7.22
C GLN A 113 -7.82 20.05 5.98
N LEU A 114 -7.54 19.54 4.78
CA LEU A 114 -7.92 20.20 3.53
C LEU A 114 -9.44 20.33 3.38
N GLU A 115 -10.19 19.26 3.70
CA GLU A 115 -11.66 19.28 3.65
C GLU A 115 -12.27 20.27 4.64
N ASN A 116 -11.71 20.39 5.84
CA ASN A 116 -12.22 21.24 6.91
C ASN A 116 -11.78 22.71 6.82
N SER A 117 -10.70 23.00 6.09
CA SER A 117 -10.28 24.38 5.84
C SER A 117 -11.29 25.12 4.95
N GLU A 118 -11.40 26.46 5.07
CA GLU A 118 -12.29 27.29 4.21
C GLU A 118 -11.98 27.17 2.69
N LEU A 119 -10.93 26.43 2.33
CA LEU A 119 -10.56 25.92 1.01
C LEU A 119 -11.31 24.62 0.63
N GLY A 120 -12.44 24.32 1.27
CA GLY A 120 -13.18 23.09 1.04
C GLY A 120 -13.45 22.86 -0.46
N VAL A 121 -13.23 21.62 -0.90
CA VAL A 121 -13.54 21.12 -2.25
C VAL A 121 -15.03 21.35 -2.63
N VAL A 122 -15.88 21.61 -1.63
CA VAL A 122 -17.31 21.92 -1.75
C VAL A 122 -17.62 23.43 -1.68
N GLY A 123 -16.70 24.27 -1.20
CA GLY A 123 -16.91 25.71 -0.95
C GLY A 123 -16.25 26.69 -1.93
N GLY A 124 -15.40 26.18 -2.84
CA GLY A 124 -14.65 27.01 -3.79
C GLY A 124 -13.25 27.33 -3.27
N ILE A 125 -12.26 26.62 -3.80
CA ILE A 125 -10.87 26.71 -3.35
C ILE A 125 -10.20 27.96 -3.95
N ALA A 126 -9.79 28.90 -3.10
CA ALA A 126 -9.01 30.09 -3.49
C ALA A 126 -7.50 29.81 -3.71
N ASP A 127 -6.97 28.71 -3.17
CA ASP A 127 -5.55 28.32 -3.30
C ASP A 127 -5.37 26.87 -3.78
N THR A 128 -5.03 26.72 -5.06
CA THR A 128 -4.78 25.41 -5.70
C THR A 128 -3.41 24.82 -5.38
N SER A 129 -2.50 25.56 -4.75
CA SER A 129 -1.12 25.11 -4.50
C SER A 129 -1.06 23.94 -3.49
N ALA A 130 -1.84 24.02 -2.41
CA ALA A 130 -1.93 22.96 -1.41
C ALA A 130 -2.48 21.65 -2.01
N LEU A 131 -3.46 21.75 -2.92
CA LEU A 131 -4.05 20.62 -3.61
C LEU A 131 -3.02 19.90 -4.49
N THR A 132 -2.18 20.64 -5.21
CA THR A 132 -1.11 20.06 -6.04
C THR A 132 -0.06 19.32 -5.21
N THR A 133 0.33 19.87 -4.05
CA THR A 133 1.27 19.23 -3.14
C THR A 133 0.73 17.91 -2.59
N VAL A 134 -0.54 17.90 -2.16
CA VAL A 134 -1.17 16.67 -1.66
C VAL A 134 -1.40 15.65 -2.77
N ALA A 135 -1.70 16.09 -4.00
CA ALA A 135 -1.79 15.20 -5.16
C ALA A 135 -0.45 14.54 -5.49
N ALA A 136 0.66 15.28 -5.48
CA ALA A 136 2.00 14.74 -5.72
C ALA A 136 2.43 13.78 -4.59
N THR A 137 2.14 14.14 -3.34
CA THR A 137 2.46 13.33 -2.15
C THR A 137 1.66 12.01 -2.15
N THR A 138 0.35 12.05 -2.43
CA THR A 138 -0.48 10.85 -2.53
C THR A 138 -0.04 9.93 -3.65
N ALA A 139 0.31 10.47 -4.83
CA ALA A 139 0.82 9.69 -5.95
C ALA A 139 2.10 8.93 -5.55
N GLY A 140 3.07 9.64 -4.96
CA GLY A 140 4.35 9.07 -4.55
C GLY A 140 4.20 8.03 -3.45
N LEU A 141 3.42 8.35 -2.40
CA LEU A 141 3.16 7.42 -1.30
C LEU A 141 2.39 6.19 -1.79
N LYS A 142 1.35 6.34 -2.61
CA LYS A 142 0.62 5.17 -3.15
C LYS A 142 1.56 4.29 -3.97
N GLY A 143 2.33 4.87 -4.89
CA GLY A 143 3.28 4.12 -5.72
C GLY A 143 4.31 3.36 -4.88
N LEU A 144 4.95 4.04 -3.92
CA LEU A 144 5.98 3.45 -3.06
C LEU A 144 5.42 2.37 -2.13
N THR A 145 4.35 2.69 -1.39
CA THR A 145 3.84 1.86 -0.30
C THR A 145 3.20 0.57 -0.81
N THR A 146 2.51 0.63 -1.97
CA THR A 146 1.95 -0.55 -2.63
C THR A 146 3.05 -1.46 -3.19
N LEU A 147 4.09 -0.90 -3.82
CA LEU A 147 5.23 -1.68 -4.30
C LEU A 147 5.97 -2.38 -3.14
N LEU A 148 6.25 -1.63 -2.07
CA LEU A 148 6.92 -2.16 -0.88
C LEU A 148 6.11 -3.27 -0.21
N THR A 149 4.80 -3.12 -0.12
CA THR A 149 3.90 -4.13 0.44
C THR A 149 3.84 -5.37 -0.44
N CYS A 150 3.71 -5.21 -1.75
CA CYS A 150 3.70 -6.32 -2.71
C CYS A 150 4.99 -7.17 -2.58
N ASN A 151 6.15 -6.51 -2.61
CA ASN A 151 7.44 -7.18 -2.46
C ASN A 151 7.59 -7.82 -1.07
N GLY A 152 7.07 -7.16 -0.02
CA GLY A 152 7.13 -7.67 1.34
C GLY A 152 6.30 -8.92 1.58
N ILE A 153 5.06 -8.95 1.07
CA ILE A 153 4.19 -10.14 1.18
C ILE A 153 4.86 -11.34 0.51
N GLU A 154 5.41 -11.15 -0.69
CA GLU A 154 6.09 -12.24 -1.40
C GLU A 154 7.40 -12.68 -0.72
N ASP A 155 8.18 -11.76 -0.13
CA ASP A 155 9.37 -12.15 0.63
C ASP A 155 9.01 -12.94 1.90
N LEU A 156 7.93 -12.54 2.59
CA LEU A 156 7.41 -13.24 3.78
C LEU A 156 6.81 -14.61 3.42
N ARG A 157 6.21 -14.75 2.24
CA ARG A 157 5.77 -16.05 1.70
C ARG A 157 6.98 -16.98 1.53
N LYS A 158 8.06 -16.49 0.92
CA LYS A 158 9.32 -17.25 0.79
C LYS A 158 9.95 -17.60 2.14
N SER A 159 9.82 -16.74 3.15
CA SER A 159 10.26 -17.02 4.53
C SER A 159 9.50 -18.17 5.19
N CYS A 160 8.33 -18.55 4.67
CA CYS A 160 7.59 -19.74 5.12
C CYS A 160 8.01 -21.04 4.41
N GLY A 161 8.99 -20.98 3.50
CA GLY A 161 9.46 -22.13 2.72
C GLY A 161 8.35 -22.75 1.86
N GLY A 162 8.40 -24.08 1.67
CA GLY A 162 7.39 -24.80 0.88
C GLY A 162 5.97 -24.69 1.43
N ASN A 163 5.80 -24.55 2.75
CA ASN A 163 4.48 -24.38 3.35
C ASN A 163 3.84 -23.04 2.95
N GLY A 164 4.62 -22.01 2.64
CA GLY A 164 4.12 -20.75 2.08
C GLY A 164 3.57 -20.86 0.65
N TYR A 165 3.79 -21.99 -0.03
CA TYR A 165 3.19 -22.26 -1.35
C TYR A 165 1.78 -22.83 -1.26
N LEU A 166 1.43 -23.48 -0.14
CA LEU A 166 0.12 -24.09 0.05
C LEU A 166 -0.95 -23.00 0.14
N LEU A 167 -2.10 -23.19 -0.53
CA LEU A 167 -3.24 -22.29 -0.41
C LEU A 167 -3.73 -22.16 1.05
N ALA A 168 -3.64 -23.25 1.81
CA ALA A 168 -3.98 -23.29 3.24
C ALA A 168 -3.11 -22.35 4.11
N SER A 169 -1.94 -21.93 3.63
CA SER A 169 -1.11 -20.94 4.35
C SER A 169 -1.70 -19.53 4.35
N GLY A 170 -2.64 -19.23 3.43
CA GLY A 170 -3.25 -17.93 3.23
C GLY A 170 -2.32 -16.85 2.64
N ILE A 171 -1.02 -16.89 2.95
CA ILE A 171 -0.04 -15.90 2.49
C ILE A 171 0.22 -15.97 0.98
N GLY A 172 0.13 -17.16 0.37
CA GLY A 172 0.21 -17.32 -1.09
C GLY A 172 -0.92 -16.61 -1.82
N ALA A 173 -2.17 -16.85 -1.40
CA ALA A 173 -3.34 -16.18 -1.96
C ALA A 173 -3.30 -14.65 -1.73
N LEU A 174 -2.88 -14.22 -0.52
CA LEU A 174 -2.70 -12.80 -0.20
C LEU A 174 -1.68 -12.11 -1.13
N SER A 175 -0.59 -12.80 -1.50
CA SER A 175 0.42 -12.24 -2.41
C SER A 175 -0.17 -11.96 -3.79
N VAL A 176 -0.98 -12.88 -4.33
CA VAL A 176 -1.59 -12.71 -5.65
C VAL A 176 -2.68 -11.63 -5.61
N ASP A 177 -3.51 -11.66 -4.57
CA ASP A 177 -4.64 -10.73 -4.40
C ASP A 177 -4.19 -9.28 -4.14
N TYR A 178 -2.95 -9.05 -3.70
CA TYR A 178 -2.47 -7.68 -3.45
C TYR A 178 -1.87 -7.01 -4.69
N VAL A 179 -1.39 -7.77 -5.69
CA VAL A 179 -0.59 -7.24 -6.82
C VAL A 179 -1.32 -6.15 -7.60
N TRP A 180 -2.64 -6.25 -7.77
CA TRP A 180 -3.41 -5.26 -8.55
C TRP A 180 -3.32 -3.83 -7.99
N GLN A 181 -3.01 -3.67 -6.69
CA GLN A 181 -2.86 -2.37 -6.03
C GLN A 181 -1.70 -1.53 -6.61
N THR A 182 -0.71 -2.17 -7.24
CA THR A 182 0.41 -1.46 -7.89
C THR A 182 0.01 -0.88 -9.26
N THR A 183 -1.09 -1.34 -9.85
CA THR A 183 -1.58 -0.93 -11.17
C THR A 183 -2.84 -0.07 -11.12
N ALA A 184 -3.83 -0.46 -10.29
CA ALA A 184 -5.09 0.29 -10.19
C ALA A 184 -4.88 1.69 -9.61
N GLU A 185 -5.76 2.63 -9.95
CA GLU A 185 -5.69 4.03 -9.49
C GLU A 185 -4.38 4.75 -9.85
N GLY A 186 -3.69 4.25 -10.88
CA GLY A 186 -2.43 4.76 -11.41
C GLY A 186 -1.30 3.74 -11.25
N ASP A 187 -0.66 3.40 -12.36
CA ASP A 187 0.54 2.56 -12.38
C ASP A 187 1.66 3.19 -11.53
N PHE A 188 2.31 2.38 -10.70
CA PHE A 188 3.28 2.89 -9.74
C PHE A 188 4.45 3.65 -10.40
N ILE A 189 4.92 3.25 -11.58
CA ILE A 189 6.00 3.94 -12.30
C ILE A 189 5.52 5.32 -12.72
N ILE A 190 4.33 5.38 -13.31
CA ILE A 190 3.72 6.64 -13.74
C ILE A 190 3.51 7.59 -12.57
N LEU A 191 3.04 7.09 -11.42
CA LEU A 191 2.86 7.90 -10.22
C LEU A 191 4.17 8.43 -9.65
N LEU A 192 5.22 7.59 -9.60
CA LEU A 192 6.54 8.04 -9.17
C LEU A 192 7.13 9.08 -10.11
N LEU A 193 6.91 8.96 -11.43
CA LEU A 193 7.29 9.98 -12.41
C LEU A 193 6.51 11.29 -12.22
N GLN A 194 5.22 11.23 -11.86
CA GLN A 194 4.44 12.42 -11.54
C GLN A 194 5.00 13.14 -10.31
N THR A 195 5.35 12.39 -9.27
CA THR A 195 5.98 12.94 -8.06
C THR A 195 7.37 13.51 -8.35
N ALA A 196 8.15 12.90 -9.24
CA ALA A 196 9.49 13.40 -9.60
C ALA A 196 9.46 14.70 -10.43
N ARG A 197 8.35 14.98 -11.12
CA ARG A 197 8.15 16.21 -11.91
C ARG A 197 7.64 17.39 -11.08
N PHE A 198 7.11 17.12 -9.90
CA PHE A 198 6.63 18.11 -8.96
C PHE A 198 7.82 18.69 -8.18
#